data_AF-A0A7L3Z718-F1
#
_entry.id   AF-A0A7L3Z718-F1
#
_cell.length_a   1.000
_cell.length_b   1.000
_cell.length_c   1.000
_cell.angle_alpha   90.00
_cell.angle_beta   90.00
_cell.angle_gamma   90.00
#
_symmetry.space_group_name_H-M   'P 1'
#
loop_
_entity.id
_entity.type
_entity.pdbx_description
1 polymer ?
#
loop_
_entity_poly.entity_id
_entity_poly.type
_entity_poly.pdbx_seq_one_letter_code
_entity_poly.pdbx_strand_id
1 'polypeptide(L)'
;LQPTETERCIESLLAVFQRYAGTEGDNCKLSKREFVAFMNTELAAFTKNQKDPGVVDRMMKKLDLNSDGQLDFQEFLNLIGGIALACHDTLLKAPCP
;
A
#
# COMPACT_ATOMS: atom_id res chain seq x y z
N LEU A 1 8.40 27.89 5.38
CA LEU A 1 7.77 27.16 6.50
C LEU A 1 8.15 25.69 6.35
N GLN A 2 8.57 25.02 7.42
CA GLN A 2 8.85 23.58 7.34
C GLN A 2 7.55 22.80 7.40
N PRO A 3 7.40 21.70 6.64
CA PRO A 3 6.21 20.88 6.67
C PRO A 3 6.04 20.21 8.05
N THR A 4 4.80 20.20 8.51
CA THR A 4 4.36 19.47 9.71
C THR A 4 4.54 17.96 9.53
N GLU A 5 4.49 17.20 10.62
CA GLU A 5 4.64 15.73 10.58
C GLU A 5 3.64 15.08 9.60
N THR A 6 2.38 15.50 9.63
CA THR A 6 1.35 14.95 8.75
C THR A 6 1.61 15.27 7.29
N GLU A 7 2.03 16.50 6.98
CA GLU A 7 2.40 16.88 5.62
C GLU A 7 3.58 16.03 5.11
N ARG A 8 4.59 15.78 5.95
CA ARG A 8 5.71 14.90 5.61
C ARG A 8 5.29 13.44 5.40
N CYS A 9 4.32 12.93 6.15
CA CYS A 9 3.76 11.60 5.93
C CYS A 9 3.03 11.52 4.57
N ILE A 10 2.25 12.55 4.22
CA ILE A 10 1.54 12.61 2.93
C ILE A 10 2.56 12.67 1.79
N GLU A 11 3.58 13.52 1.89
CA GLU A 11 4.68 13.60 0.93
C GLU A 11 5.40 12.26 0.78
N SER A 12 5.62 11.55 1.88
CA SER A 12 6.25 10.22 1.87
C SER A 12 5.38 9.18 1.15
N LEU A 13 4.07 9.18 1.37
CA LEU A 13 3.14 8.28 0.67
C LEU A 13 3.11 8.56 -0.84
N LEU A 14 3.08 9.83 -1.23
CA LEU A 14 3.16 10.25 -2.63
C LEU A 14 4.48 9.82 -3.27
N ALA A 15 5.61 10.08 -2.61
CA ALA A 15 6.93 9.73 -3.11
C ALA A 15 7.11 8.22 -3.27
N VAL A 16 6.58 7.42 -2.33
CA VAL A 16 6.58 5.96 -2.45
C VAL A 16 5.71 5.52 -3.62
N PHE A 17 4.47 6.02 -3.75
CA PHE A 17 3.61 5.65 -4.87
C PHE A 17 4.25 5.96 -6.22
N GLN A 18 4.76 7.18 -6.41
CA GLN A 18 5.44 7.62 -7.64
C GLN A 18 6.75 6.88 -7.93
N ARG A 19 7.41 6.31 -6.90
CA ARG A 19 8.61 5.49 -7.11
C ARG A 19 8.29 4.18 -7.83
N TYR A 20 7.12 3.60 -7.56
CA TYR A 20 6.71 2.33 -8.15
C TYR A 20 5.81 2.52 -9.37
N ALA A 21 4.99 3.58 -9.41
CA ALA A 21 4.16 3.89 -10.56
C ALA A 21 5.01 4.38 -11.74
N GLY A 22 4.70 3.91 -12.95
CA GLY A 22 5.34 4.40 -14.18
C GLY A 22 6.58 3.64 -14.63
N THR A 23 6.99 2.58 -13.93
CA THR A 23 8.05 1.70 -14.45
C THR A 23 7.61 0.92 -15.69
N GLU A 24 6.30 0.70 -15.87
CA GLU A 24 5.71 0.04 -17.04
C GLU A 24 4.89 0.99 -17.96
N GLY A 25 4.90 2.30 -17.71
CA GLY A 25 4.46 3.32 -18.67
C GLY A 25 3.34 4.27 -18.21
N ASP A 26 2.44 3.85 -17.31
CA ASP A 26 1.46 4.76 -16.69
C ASP A 26 2.00 5.28 -15.35
N ASN A 27 2.44 6.55 -15.33
CA ASN A 27 3.01 7.18 -14.14
C ASN A 27 1.97 7.51 -13.06
N CYS A 28 0.68 7.31 -13.34
CA CYS A 28 -0.41 7.65 -12.44
C CYS A 28 -0.99 6.43 -11.71
N LYS A 29 -0.59 5.21 -12.11
CA LYS A 29 -1.16 3.96 -11.59
C LYS A 29 -0.06 2.92 -11.36
N LEU A 30 -0.36 1.98 -10.46
CA LEU A 30 0.47 0.80 -10.24
C LEU A 30 -0.08 -0.36 -11.04
N SER A 31 0.71 -0.85 -11.98
CA SER A 31 0.45 -2.14 -12.61
C SER A 31 0.48 -3.26 -11.57
N LYS A 32 -0.07 -4.42 -11.92
CA LYS A 32 0.01 -5.62 -11.07
C LYS A 32 1.45 -5.96 -10.67
N ARG A 33 2.42 -5.80 -11.59
CA ARG A 33 3.83 -6.11 -11.30
C ARG A 33 4.46 -5.07 -10.38
N GLU A 34 4.15 -3.80 -10.60
CA GLU A 34 4.59 -2.69 -9.75
C GLU A 34 4.04 -2.83 -8.33
N PHE A 35 2.78 -3.22 -8.20
CA PHE A 35 2.15 -3.52 -6.91
C PHE A 35 2.84 -4.69 -6.19
N VAL A 36 3.17 -5.77 -6.90
CA VAL A 36 3.93 -6.89 -6.32
C VAL A 36 5.32 -6.45 -5.86
N ALA A 37 6.00 -5.61 -6.63
CA ALA A 37 7.29 -5.05 -6.23
C ALA A 37 7.16 -4.19 -4.96
N PHE A 38 6.18 -3.29 -4.90
CA PHE A 38 5.87 -2.50 -3.71
C PHE A 38 5.63 -3.38 -2.47
N MET A 39 4.77 -4.39 -2.58
CA MET A 39 4.43 -5.29 -1.48
C MET A 39 5.63 -6.10 -0.96
N ASN A 40 6.53 -6.51 -1.86
CA ASN A 40 7.72 -7.27 -1.49
C ASN A 40 8.85 -6.40 -0.90
N THR A 41 8.77 -5.08 -1.06
CA THR A 41 9.85 -4.16 -0.68
C THR A 41 9.44 -3.30 0.51
N GLU A 42 8.44 -2.44 0.35
CA GLU A 42 7.97 -1.53 1.42
C GLU A 42 7.19 -2.30 2.50
N LEU A 43 6.43 -3.33 2.09
CA LEU A 43 5.62 -4.16 2.98
C LEU A 43 6.16 -5.58 3.12
N ALA A 44 7.47 -5.76 2.97
CA ALA A 44 8.13 -7.07 2.99
C ALA A 44 7.79 -7.89 4.25
N ALA A 45 7.72 -7.25 5.42
CA ALA A 45 7.36 -7.92 6.67
C ALA A 45 5.91 -8.44 6.66
N PHE A 46 4.99 -7.69 6.06
CA PHE A 46 3.60 -8.11 5.90
C PHE A 46 3.53 -9.30 4.93
N THR A 47 4.21 -9.22 3.80
CA THR A 47 4.18 -10.25 2.74
C THR A 47 4.87 -11.55 3.16
N LYS A 48 6.00 -11.48 3.90
CA LYS A 48 6.72 -12.66 4.41
C LYS A 48 5.93 -13.49 5.42
N ASN A 49 5.01 -12.86 6.14
CA ASN A 49 4.17 -13.54 7.12
C ASN A 49 2.96 -14.26 6.49
N GLN A 50 2.72 -14.05 5.19
CA GLN A 50 1.63 -14.72 4.49
C GLN A 50 2.09 -16.08 3.96
N LYS A 51 1.36 -17.14 4.34
CA LYS A 51 1.62 -18.51 3.86
C LYS A 51 1.04 -18.78 2.47
N ASP A 52 0.18 -17.89 1.98
CA ASP A 52 -0.54 -18.06 0.72
C ASP A 52 0.10 -17.21 -0.39
N PRO A 53 0.70 -17.82 -1.42
CA PRO A 53 1.33 -17.09 -2.52
C PRO A 53 0.34 -16.26 -3.35
N GLY A 54 -0.96 -16.58 -3.32
CA GLY A 54 -2.01 -15.85 -4.01
C GLY A 54 -2.57 -14.66 -3.23
N VAL A 55 -2.05 -14.34 -2.04
CA VAL A 55 -2.58 -13.27 -1.19
C VAL A 55 -2.47 -11.90 -1.87
N VAL A 56 -1.35 -11.61 -2.52
CA VAL A 56 -1.10 -10.32 -3.18
C VAL A 56 -2.02 -10.16 -4.39
N ASP A 57 -2.24 -11.24 -5.16
CA ASP A 57 -3.19 -11.26 -6.27
C ASP A 57 -4.63 -10.97 -5.83
N ARG A 58 -5.04 -11.54 -4.69
CA ARG A 58 -6.37 -11.28 -4.13
C ARG A 58 -6.50 -9.86 -3.58
N MET A 59 -5.43 -9.32 -2.99
CA MET A 59 -5.40 -7.92 -2.56
C MET A 59 -5.53 -6.98 -3.73
N MET A 60 -4.77 -7.20 -4.81
CA MET A 60 -4.88 -6.44 -6.05
C MET A 60 -6.34 -6.41 -6.54
N LYS A 61 -6.96 -7.59 -6.71
CA LYS A 61 -8.37 -7.69 -7.14
C LYS A 61 -9.37 -7.02 -6.21
N LYS A 62 -9.06 -6.93 -4.92
CA LYS A 62 -9.96 -6.30 -3.93
C LYS A 62 -9.81 -4.78 -3.92
N LEU A 63 -8.61 -4.28 -4.23
CA LEU A 63 -8.27 -2.86 -4.22
C LEU A 63 -8.56 -2.19 -5.56
N ASP A 64 -8.51 -2.93 -6.67
CA ASP A 64 -8.89 -2.51 -8.02
C ASP A 64 -10.42 -2.37 -8.11
N LEU A 65 -10.93 -1.23 -7.62
CA LEU A 65 -12.36 -0.93 -7.50
C LEU A 65 -12.97 -0.60 -8.85
N ASN A 66 -12.19 0.00 -9.74
CA ASN A 66 -12.62 0.34 -11.08
C ASN A 66 -12.44 -0.82 -12.08
N SER A 67 -11.76 -1.90 -11.68
CA SER A 67 -11.51 -3.12 -12.46
C SER A 67 -10.71 -2.90 -13.75
N ASP A 68 -9.78 -1.95 -13.75
CA ASP A 68 -8.89 -1.67 -14.87
C ASP A 68 -7.59 -2.48 -14.86
N GLY A 69 -7.38 -3.29 -13.81
CA GLY A 69 -6.22 -4.15 -13.63
C GLY A 69 -4.99 -3.43 -13.05
N GLN A 70 -5.14 -2.18 -12.63
CA GLN A 70 -4.12 -1.32 -12.03
C GLN A 70 -4.66 -0.72 -10.73
N LEU A 71 -3.80 -0.06 -9.95
CA LEU A 71 -4.22 0.70 -8.77
C LEU A 71 -3.89 2.17 -8.95
N ASP A 72 -4.90 3.02 -8.95
CA ASP A 72 -4.70 4.45 -8.82
C ASP A 72 -4.30 4.84 -7.38
N PHE A 73 -3.99 6.12 -7.17
CA PHE A 73 -3.55 6.59 -5.85
C PHE A 73 -4.62 6.41 -4.76
N GLN A 74 -5.90 6.53 -5.09
CA GLN A 74 -6.98 6.32 -4.12
C GLN A 74 -7.09 4.85 -3.73
N GLU A 75 -7.00 3.94 -4.70
CA GLU A 75 -6.99 2.49 -4.48
C GLU A 75 -5.77 2.04 -3.67
N PHE A 76 -4.60 2.64 -3.92
CA PHE A 76 -3.42 2.48 -3.09
C PHE A 76 -3.64 2.95 -1.64
N LEU A 77 -4.24 4.12 -1.43
CA LEU A 77 -4.53 4.62 -0.08
C LEU A 77 -5.50 3.72 0.70
N ASN A 78 -6.41 3.02 0.01
CA ASN A 78 -7.29 2.04 0.66
C ASN A 78 -6.50 0.89 1.30
N LEU A 79 -5.40 0.44 0.69
CA LEU A 79 -4.49 -0.54 1.28
C LEU A 79 -3.83 0.01 2.54
N ILE A 80 -3.24 1.21 2.44
CA ILE A 80 -2.53 1.85 3.56
C ILE A 80 -3.49 2.09 4.73
N GLY A 81 -4.70 2.59 4.45
CA GLY A 81 -5.77 2.74 5.44
C GLY A 81 -6.17 1.41 6.08
N GLY A 82 -6.32 0.35 5.28
CA GLY A 82 -6.61 -1.00 5.78
C GLY A 82 -5.55 -1.55 6.73
N ILE A 83 -4.27 -1.35 6.40
CA ILE A 83 -3.15 -1.75 7.27
C ILE A 83 -3.12 -0.90 8.54
N ALA A 84 -3.29 0.42 8.42
CA ALA A 84 -3.30 1.33 9.56
C ALA A 84 -4.43 0.99 10.55
N LEU A 85 -5.63 0.70 10.06
CA LEU A 85 -6.75 0.23 10.88
C LEU A 85 -6.43 -1.08 11.60
N ALA A 86 -5.86 -2.07 10.89
CA ALA A 86 -5.48 -3.34 11.49
C ALA A 86 -4.40 -3.18 12.57
N CYS A 87 -3.41 -2.32 12.34
CA CYS A 87 -2.38 -1.98 13.32
C CYS A 87 -2.97 -1.28 14.54
N HIS A 88 -3.85 -0.30 14.32
CA HIS A 88 -4.53 0.43 15.39
C HIS A 88 -5.38 -0.51 16.26
N ASP A 89 -6.16 -1.40 15.65
CA ASP A 89 -6.94 -2.42 16.38
C ASP A 89 -6.05 -3.37 17.19
N THR A 90 -4.87 -3.73 16.67
CA THR A 90 -3.91 -4.58 17.38
C THR A 90 -3.32 -3.87 18.60
N LEU A 91 -3.03 -2.57 18.47
CA LEU A 91 -2.54 -1.75 19.58
C LEU A 91 -3.61 -1.59 20.68
N LEU A 92 -4.88 -1.41 20.31
CA LEU A 92 -5.99 -1.32 21.27
C LEU A 92 -6.30 -2.65 21.98
N LYS A 93 -5.99 -3.78 21.34
CA LYS A 93 -6.19 -5.13 21.91
C LYS A 93 -5.00 -5.64 22.70
N ALA A 94 -3.84 -4.99 22.62
CA ALA A 94 -2.71 -5.31 23.48
C ALA A 94 -3.07 -4.92 24.93
N PRO A 95 -2.91 -5.82 25.92
CA PRO A 95 -3.06 -5.42 27.31
C PRO A 95 -2.02 -4.32 27.59
N CYS A 96 -2.49 -3.19 28.14
CA CYS A 96 -1.61 -2.13 28.61
C CYS A 96 -0.60 -2.74 29.60
N PRO A 97 0.70 -2.40 29.53
CA PRO A 97 1.65 -2.82 30.56
C PRO A 97 1.25 -2.31 31.95
#